data_AF-A0A3N5VBB4-F1
#
_entry.id   AF-A0A3N5VBB4-F1
#
_cell.length_a   1.000
_cell.length_b   1.000
_cell.length_c   1.000
_cell.angle_alpha   90.00
_cell.angle_beta   90.00
_cell.angle_gamma   90.00
#
_symmetry.space_group_name_H-M   'P 1'
#
loop_
_entity.id
_entity.type
_entity.pdbx_description
1 polymer ?
#
loop_
_entity_poly.entity_id
_entity_poly.type
_entity_poly.pdbx_seq_one_letter_code
_entity_poly.pdbx_strand_id
1 'polypeptide(L)'
;MTEFERILQECLQDLEQGASTVDECLSHHPEHASQLSPVLLANNQLERAGEVRVSEAFKARVRAKLIQEMGTHPRTSRLQPVAVRSGFMFIRLATSLAAILLALLVTGTAYAQRTLPGDTFYAWKLASEKAWRAVSSDPVETDLRLAARRVDELKVVGNDPVLRSQALEAYLETAARLKSEMDPENKTHVLEVLDSQVQDLNQLGILPEETNPDELPQPENPIPTPTATPPPILETPTPPPIDPTDLPEATPTDLPITSPEVTPTIQAPSEIPPTLQVSPEIIPAIETHTSTPQT
;
A
#
# COMPACT_ATOMS: atom_id res chain seq x y z
N MET A 1 9.81 9.75 4.84
CA MET A 1 10.42 10.75 3.95
C MET A 1 11.71 11.20 4.61
N THR A 2 12.84 11.04 3.93
CA THR A 2 14.15 11.41 4.46
C THR A 2 14.35 12.93 4.41
N GLU A 3 15.29 13.44 5.19
CA GLU A 3 15.65 14.87 5.18
C GLU A 3 16.13 15.31 3.79
N PHE A 4 16.92 14.48 3.12
CA PHE A 4 17.37 14.69 1.74
C PHE A 4 16.19 14.80 0.75
N GLU A 5 15.20 13.90 0.83
CA GLU A 5 14.01 13.93 -0.03
C GLU A 5 13.22 15.23 0.15
N ARG A 6 13.11 15.73 1.39
CA ARG A 6 12.45 17.00 1.68
C ARG A 6 13.17 18.18 1.04
N ILE A 7 14.50 18.23 1.21
CA ILE A 7 15.34 19.31 0.64
C ILE A 7 15.34 19.26 -0.88
N LEU A 8 15.46 18.07 -1.48
CA LEU A 8 15.40 17.90 -2.93
C LEU A 8 14.06 18.40 -3.48
N GLN A 9 12.95 18.05 -2.83
CA GLN A 9 11.63 18.46 -3.28
C GLN A 9 11.42 19.98 -3.15
N GLU A 10 11.90 20.59 -2.07
CA GLU A 10 11.91 22.05 -1.89
C GLU A 10 12.71 22.74 -3.00
N CYS A 11 13.94 22.28 -3.25
CA CYS A 11 14.78 22.81 -4.34
C CYS A 11 14.11 22.69 -5.71
N LEU A 12 13.53 21.53 -6.04
CA LEU A 12 12.85 21.32 -7.33
C LEU A 12 11.64 22.23 -7.49
N GLN A 13 10.87 22.43 -6.41
CA GLN A 13 9.70 23.31 -6.41
C GLN A 13 10.09 24.78 -6.62
N ASP A 14 11.18 25.23 -5.99
CA ASP A 14 11.69 26.59 -6.15
C ASP A 14 12.27 26.84 -7.56
N LEU A 15 12.94 25.83 -8.12
CA LEU A 15 13.43 25.83 -9.50
C LEU A 15 12.28 25.93 -10.52
N GLU A 16 11.20 25.17 -10.34
CA GLU A 16 10.02 25.20 -11.22
C GLU A 16 9.32 26.57 -11.17
N GLN A 17 9.28 27.20 -9.99
CA GLN A 17 8.70 28.54 -9.80
C GLN A 17 9.61 29.68 -10.24
N GLY A 18 10.87 29.38 -10.62
CA GLY A 18 11.89 30.38 -10.92
C GLY A 18 12.30 31.22 -9.69
N ALA A 19 12.03 30.72 -8.48
CA ALA A 19 12.33 31.38 -7.22
C ALA A 19 13.79 31.20 -6.81
N SER A 20 14.46 30.14 -7.28
CA SER A 20 15.87 29.90 -7.03
C SER A 20 16.58 29.22 -8.20
N THR A 21 17.88 29.48 -8.35
CA THR A 21 18.76 28.80 -9.32
C THR A 21 19.42 27.56 -8.72
N VAL A 22 19.95 26.67 -9.56
CA VAL A 22 20.65 25.45 -9.11
C VAL A 22 21.79 25.78 -8.14
N ASP A 23 22.57 26.84 -8.42
CA ASP A 23 23.70 27.23 -7.58
C ASP A 23 23.27 27.79 -6.22
N GLU A 24 22.12 28.48 -6.16
CA GLU A 24 21.53 28.99 -4.91
C GLU A 24 21.00 27.85 -4.04
N CYS A 25 20.29 26.87 -4.63
CA CYS A 25 19.86 25.67 -3.92
C CYS A 25 21.03 24.89 -3.30
N LEU A 26 22.15 24.78 -4.04
CA LEU A 26 23.36 24.12 -3.53
C LEU A 26 24.06 24.93 -2.42
N SER A 27 23.96 26.25 -2.47
CA SER A 27 24.54 27.14 -1.45
C SER A 27 23.73 27.14 -0.16
N HIS A 28 22.40 26.97 -0.23
CA HIS A 28 21.52 26.87 0.94
C HIS A 28 21.64 25.52 1.67
N HIS A 29 22.07 24.46 0.98
CA HIS A 29 22.19 23.11 1.54
C HIS A 29 23.59 22.50 1.31
N PRO A 30 24.65 23.07 1.91
CA PRO A 30 26.03 22.62 1.68
C PRO A 30 26.27 21.19 2.16
N GLU A 31 25.57 20.72 3.19
CA GLU A 31 25.68 19.35 3.70
C GLU A 31 25.23 18.27 2.68
N HIS A 32 24.32 18.62 1.76
CA HIS A 32 23.78 17.72 0.75
C HIS A 32 24.20 18.08 -0.69
N ALA A 33 25.02 19.11 -0.88
CA ALA A 33 25.38 19.64 -2.19
C ALA A 33 25.98 18.59 -3.14
N SER A 34 26.81 17.67 -2.62
CA SER A 34 27.41 16.59 -3.41
C SER A 34 26.39 15.58 -3.95
N GLN A 35 25.27 15.38 -3.25
CA GLN A 35 24.20 14.48 -3.65
C GLN A 35 23.11 15.20 -4.47
N LEU A 36 22.84 16.47 -4.18
CA LEU A 36 21.83 17.29 -4.88
C LEU A 36 22.28 17.69 -6.29
N SER A 37 23.56 18.05 -6.47
CA SER A 37 24.11 18.57 -7.73
C SER A 37 23.76 17.73 -8.97
N PRO A 38 24.04 16.41 -9.02
CA PRO A 38 23.75 15.62 -10.21
C PRO A 38 22.25 15.51 -10.52
N VAL A 39 21.40 15.51 -9.49
CA VAL A 39 19.94 15.37 -9.64
C VAL A 39 19.34 16.67 -10.20
N LEU A 40 19.73 17.82 -9.64
CA LEU A 40 19.23 19.13 -10.10
C LEU A 40 19.70 19.47 -11.52
N LEU A 41 20.96 19.11 -11.86
CA LEU A 41 21.48 19.28 -13.22
C LEU A 41 20.74 18.40 -14.24
N ALA A 42 20.39 17.17 -13.87
CA ALA A 42 19.62 16.28 -14.73
C ALA A 42 18.21 16.83 -14.99
N ASN A 43 17.55 17.35 -13.95
CA ASN A 43 16.23 17.99 -14.09
C ASN A 43 16.30 19.20 -15.04
N ASN A 44 17.29 20.09 -14.86
CA ASN A 44 17.43 21.28 -15.69
C ASN A 44 17.72 20.95 -17.17
N GLN A 45 18.46 19.86 -17.45
CA GLN A 45 18.66 19.39 -18.82
C GLN A 45 17.36 18.84 -19.44
N LEU A 46 16.54 18.14 -18.65
CA LEU A 46 15.28 17.58 -19.12
C LEU A 46 14.24 18.68 -19.42
N GLU A 47 14.17 19.73 -18.61
CA GLU A 47 13.30 20.89 -18.89
C GLU A 47 13.68 21.58 -20.20
N ARG A 48 14.98 21.80 -20.43
CA ARG A 48 15.47 22.36 -21.71
C ARG A 48 15.14 21.46 -22.90
N ALA A 49 15.14 20.13 -22.72
CA ALA A 49 14.74 19.18 -23.76
C ALA A 49 13.22 19.16 -23.99
N GLY A 50 12.42 19.39 -22.94
CA GLY A 50 10.96 19.51 -23.01
C GLY A 50 10.48 20.74 -23.77
N GLU A 51 11.30 21.79 -23.84
CA GLU A 51 10.98 23.02 -24.57
C GLU A 51 11.13 22.91 -26.10
N VAL A 52 11.52 21.74 -26.61
CA VAL A 52 11.60 21.48 -28.06
C VAL A 52 10.20 21.51 -28.69
N ARG A 53 9.78 22.70 -29.10
CA ARG A 53 8.53 22.92 -29.84
C ARG A 53 8.66 22.42 -31.27
N VAL A 54 8.01 21.31 -31.55
CA VAL A 54 7.87 20.80 -32.92
C VAL A 54 7.01 21.77 -33.73
N SER A 55 7.52 22.27 -34.86
CA SER A 55 6.77 23.17 -35.74
C SER A 55 5.46 22.54 -36.25
N GLU A 56 4.41 23.35 -36.37
CA GLU A 56 3.12 22.88 -36.90
C GLU A 56 3.23 22.32 -38.32
N ALA A 57 4.13 22.88 -39.14
CA ALA A 57 4.43 22.36 -40.47
C ALA A 57 5.07 20.97 -40.45
N PHE A 58 5.87 20.65 -39.43
CA PHE A 58 6.41 19.29 -39.25
C PHE A 58 5.31 18.33 -38.80
N LYS A 59 4.47 18.71 -37.82
CA LYS A 59 3.34 17.89 -37.38
C LYS A 59 2.38 17.56 -38.54
N ALA A 60 2.05 18.56 -39.36
CA ALA A 60 1.21 18.39 -40.54
C ALA A 60 1.81 17.41 -41.54
N ARG A 61 3.12 17.52 -41.82
CA ARG A 61 3.84 16.59 -42.71
C ARG A 61 3.87 15.16 -42.16
N VAL A 62 4.14 14.99 -40.87
CA VAL A 62 4.12 13.67 -40.21
C VAL A 62 2.73 13.05 -40.27
N ARG A 63 1.68 13.84 -39.99
CA ARG A 63 0.29 13.38 -40.06
C ARG A 63 -0.12 12.98 -41.47
N ALA A 64 0.24 13.78 -42.47
CA ALA A 64 -0.01 13.45 -43.88
C ALA A 64 0.69 12.16 -44.29
N LYS A 65 1.97 11.98 -43.91
CA LYS A 65 2.73 10.76 -44.17
C LYS A 65 2.13 9.54 -43.47
N LEU A 66 1.68 9.68 -42.23
CA LEU A 66 1.03 8.61 -41.48
C LEU A 66 -0.29 8.18 -42.14
N ILE A 67 -1.13 9.14 -42.56
CA ILE A 67 -2.39 8.86 -43.25
C ILE A 67 -2.12 8.15 -44.58
N GLN A 68 -1.11 8.59 -45.32
CA GLN A 68 -0.71 7.95 -46.57
C GLN A 68 -0.26 6.50 -46.33
N GLU A 69 0.59 6.25 -45.33
CA GLU A 69 1.06 4.90 -44.98
C GLU A 69 -0.07 3.99 -44.49
N MET A 70 -1.04 4.53 -43.74
CA MET A 70 -2.23 3.77 -43.32
C MET A 70 -3.14 3.42 -44.52
N GLY A 71 -3.15 4.27 -45.55
CA GLY A 71 -3.90 4.03 -46.78
C GLY A 71 -3.23 3.05 -47.74
N THR A 72 -1.89 3.03 -47.81
CA THR A 72 -1.11 2.10 -48.65
C THR A 72 -0.88 0.75 -47.99
N HIS A 73 -0.82 0.72 -46.66
CA HIS A 73 -0.82 -0.47 -45.83
C HIS A 73 -2.10 -0.50 -45.00
N PRO A 74 -3.29 -0.66 -45.62
CA PRO A 74 -4.49 -0.92 -44.85
C PRO A 74 -4.19 -2.18 -44.05
N ARG A 75 -4.07 -2.03 -42.73
CA ARG A 75 -4.14 -3.16 -41.82
C ARG A 75 -5.52 -3.74 -42.08
N THR A 76 -5.60 -4.67 -43.02
CA THR A 76 -6.66 -5.64 -43.03
C THR A 76 -6.45 -6.36 -41.72
N SER A 77 -7.11 -5.87 -40.66
CA SER A 77 -7.58 -6.78 -39.64
C SER A 77 -8.57 -7.67 -40.37
N ARG A 78 -8.03 -8.63 -41.15
CA ARG A 78 -8.64 -9.93 -41.23
C ARG A 78 -8.79 -10.29 -39.77
N LEU A 79 -10.01 -10.13 -39.27
CA LEU A 79 -10.47 -10.69 -38.02
C LEU A 79 -10.31 -12.21 -38.18
N GLN A 80 -9.07 -12.67 -38.08
CA GLN A 80 -8.79 -14.04 -37.74
C GLN A 80 -9.40 -14.25 -36.34
N PRO A 81 -9.97 -15.42 -36.05
CA PRO A 81 -10.76 -15.68 -34.85
C PRO A 81 -9.86 -15.82 -33.61
N VAL A 82 -9.15 -14.75 -33.24
CA VAL A 82 -8.41 -14.64 -31.98
C VAL A 82 -9.37 -14.23 -30.84
N ALA A 83 -10.54 -13.68 -31.18
CA ALA A 83 -11.57 -13.30 -30.22
C ALA A 83 -12.13 -14.49 -29.41
N VAL A 84 -12.15 -15.70 -29.96
CA VAL A 84 -12.68 -16.89 -29.25
C VAL A 84 -11.70 -17.38 -28.17
N ARG A 85 -10.39 -17.27 -28.43
CA ARG A 85 -9.35 -17.63 -27.45
C ARG A 85 -9.22 -16.60 -26.33
N SER A 86 -9.42 -15.33 -26.67
CA SER A 86 -9.50 -14.22 -25.71
C SER A 86 -10.71 -14.37 -24.78
N GLY A 87 -11.92 -14.57 -25.32
CA GLY A 87 -13.13 -14.76 -24.52
C GLY A 87 -13.05 -15.96 -23.58
N PHE A 88 -12.45 -17.07 -24.02
CA PHE A 88 -12.23 -18.23 -23.15
C PHE A 88 -11.21 -17.97 -22.03
N MET A 89 -10.14 -17.20 -22.31
CA MET A 89 -9.21 -16.77 -21.26
C MET A 89 -9.87 -15.82 -20.25
N PHE A 90 -10.69 -14.88 -20.71
CA PHE A 90 -11.45 -13.99 -19.83
C PHE A 90 -12.47 -14.74 -18.97
N ILE A 91 -13.18 -15.73 -19.53
CA ILE A 91 -14.09 -16.58 -18.75
C ILE A 91 -13.31 -17.42 -17.72
N ARG A 92 -12.14 -17.96 -18.07
CA ARG A 92 -11.29 -18.68 -17.12
C ARG A 92 -10.75 -17.79 -16.00
N LEU A 93 -10.35 -16.56 -16.32
CA LEU A 93 -9.89 -15.59 -15.34
C LEU A 93 -11.03 -15.13 -14.41
N ALA A 94 -12.22 -14.87 -14.99
CA ALA A 94 -13.40 -14.50 -14.23
C ALA A 94 -13.85 -15.62 -13.29
N THR A 95 -13.87 -16.87 -13.78
CA THR A 95 -14.22 -18.04 -12.95
C THR A 95 -13.15 -18.34 -11.90
N SER A 96 -11.86 -18.17 -12.19
CA SER A 96 -10.82 -18.31 -11.17
C SER A 96 -10.90 -17.22 -10.11
N LEU A 97 -11.16 -15.97 -10.51
CA LEU A 97 -11.36 -14.86 -9.58
C LEU A 97 -12.60 -15.10 -8.71
N ALA A 98 -13.71 -15.52 -9.32
CA ALA A 98 -14.92 -15.86 -8.60
C ALA A 98 -14.70 -17.03 -7.62
N ALA A 99 -13.94 -18.05 -8.02
CA ALA A 99 -13.59 -19.17 -7.13
C ALA A 99 -12.68 -18.73 -5.98
N ILE A 100 -11.72 -17.84 -6.22
CA ILE A 100 -10.87 -17.26 -5.17
C ILE A 100 -11.71 -16.41 -4.21
N LEU A 101 -12.58 -15.54 -4.73
CA LEU A 101 -13.48 -14.74 -3.91
C LEU A 101 -14.43 -15.62 -3.10
N LEU A 102 -14.97 -16.69 -3.70
CA LEU A 102 -15.81 -17.66 -3.02
C LEU A 102 -15.03 -18.42 -1.95
N ALA A 103 -13.79 -18.84 -2.24
CA ALA A 103 -12.92 -19.49 -1.26
C ALA A 103 -12.55 -18.53 -0.11
N LEU A 104 -12.28 -17.26 -0.38
CA LEU A 104 -12.03 -16.23 0.63
C LEU A 104 -13.30 -15.94 1.46
N LEU A 105 -14.48 -15.95 0.84
CA LEU A 105 -15.77 -15.84 1.54
C LEU A 105 -16.01 -17.05 2.44
N VAL A 106 -15.79 -18.27 1.96
CA VAL A 106 -16.02 -19.51 2.72
C VAL A 106 -14.98 -19.67 3.85
N THR A 107 -13.71 -19.39 3.58
CA THR A 107 -12.62 -19.55 4.56
C THR A 107 -12.56 -18.37 5.53
N GLY A 108 -12.89 -17.16 5.06
CA GLY A 108 -12.86 -15.94 5.86
C GLY A 108 -14.04 -15.78 6.82
N THR A 109 -15.24 -16.29 6.49
CA THR A 109 -16.43 -16.07 7.33
C THR A 109 -16.47 -16.93 8.59
N ALA A 110 -15.88 -18.12 8.63
CA ALA A 110 -15.92 -18.96 9.83
C ALA A 110 -14.91 -18.52 10.90
N TYR A 111 -13.69 -18.17 10.48
CA TYR A 111 -12.62 -17.78 11.42
C TYR A 111 -12.68 -16.30 11.82
N ALA A 112 -12.98 -15.37 10.88
CA ALA A 112 -12.98 -13.94 11.20
C ALA A 112 -14.14 -13.50 12.11
N GLN A 113 -15.23 -14.27 12.19
CA GLN A 113 -16.36 -13.90 13.06
C GLN A 113 -16.02 -14.05 14.55
N ARG A 114 -15.03 -14.87 14.89
CA ARG A 114 -14.60 -15.14 16.28
C ARG A 114 -13.34 -14.41 16.71
N THR A 115 -12.71 -13.65 15.81
CA THR A 115 -11.50 -12.90 16.16
C THR A 115 -11.89 -11.75 17.08
N LEU A 116 -11.13 -11.62 18.15
CA LEU A 116 -11.25 -10.55 19.13
C LEU A 116 -10.26 -9.42 18.81
N PRO A 117 -10.46 -8.23 19.39
CA PRO A 117 -9.44 -7.19 19.43
C PRO A 117 -8.09 -7.79 19.86
N GLY A 118 -7.01 -7.38 19.19
CA GLY A 118 -5.66 -7.93 19.39
C GLY A 118 -5.28 -9.16 18.56
N ASP A 119 -6.26 -9.87 17.96
CA ASP A 119 -5.95 -10.99 17.07
C ASP A 119 -5.38 -10.53 15.72
N THR A 120 -4.51 -11.35 15.12
CA THR A 120 -3.89 -11.08 13.81
C THR A 120 -4.89 -10.81 12.69
N PHE A 121 -6.06 -11.46 12.74
CA PHE A 121 -7.12 -11.31 11.75
C PHE A 121 -8.20 -10.28 12.13
N TYR A 122 -8.03 -9.54 13.23
CA TYR A 122 -8.99 -8.53 13.65
C TYR A 122 -9.09 -7.36 12.65
N ALA A 123 -7.96 -6.90 12.13
CA ALA A 123 -7.94 -5.87 11.08
C ALA A 123 -8.69 -6.34 9.81
N TRP A 124 -8.59 -7.63 9.47
CA TRP A 124 -9.33 -8.22 8.37
C TRP A 124 -10.84 -8.26 8.64
N LYS A 125 -11.26 -8.57 9.88
CA LYS A 125 -12.66 -8.49 10.31
C LYS A 125 -13.20 -7.07 10.09
N LEU A 126 -12.52 -6.04 10.60
CA LEU A 126 -12.92 -4.64 10.43
C LEU A 126 -13.04 -4.25 8.96
N ALA A 127 -12.06 -4.64 8.14
CA ALA A 127 -12.08 -4.36 6.70
C ALA A 127 -13.26 -5.04 5.99
N SER A 128 -13.55 -6.30 6.34
CA SER A 128 -14.68 -7.05 5.78
C SER A 128 -16.03 -6.45 6.18
N GLU A 129 -16.15 -5.94 7.40
CA GLU A 129 -17.35 -5.27 7.89
C GLU A 129 -17.55 -3.90 7.20
N LYS A 130 -16.46 -3.15 6.97
CA LYS A 130 -16.50 -1.91 6.17
C LYS A 130 -16.92 -2.19 4.72
N ALA A 131 -16.43 -3.26 4.11
CA ALA A 131 -16.85 -3.67 2.77
C ALA A 131 -18.32 -4.10 2.73
N TRP A 132 -18.77 -4.89 3.72
CA TRP A 132 -20.18 -5.29 3.83
C TRP A 132 -21.10 -4.08 4.00
N ARG A 133 -20.71 -3.13 4.87
CA ARG A 133 -21.42 -1.85 5.03
C ARG A 133 -21.52 -1.06 3.72
N ALA A 134 -20.44 -0.97 2.95
CA ALA A 134 -20.43 -0.20 1.70
C ALA A 134 -21.40 -0.75 0.63
N VAL A 135 -21.78 -2.03 0.73
CA VAL A 135 -22.71 -2.69 -0.19
C VAL A 135 -24.12 -2.82 0.41
N SER A 136 -24.30 -2.45 1.68
CA SER A 136 -25.59 -2.57 2.35
C SER A 136 -26.58 -1.52 1.87
N SER A 137 -27.82 -1.93 1.63
CA SER A 137 -28.92 -1.02 1.30
C SER A 137 -29.41 -0.20 2.50
N ASP A 138 -29.15 -0.69 3.72
CA ASP A 138 -29.53 -0.05 4.97
C ASP A 138 -28.29 0.12 5.87
N PRO A 139 -27.58 1.26 5.74
CA PRO A 139 -26.38 1.51 6.52
C PRO A 139 -26.68 1.66 8.01
N VAL A 140 -27.84 2.19 8.40
CA VAL A 140 -28.17 2.44 9.82
C VAL A 140 -28.36 1.11 10.54
N GLU A 141 -29.20 0.22 10.00
CA GLU A 141 -29.39 -1.12 10.56
C GLU A 141 -28.08 -1.93 10.59
N THR A 142 -27.24 -1.75 9.57
CA THR A 142 -25.93 -2.41 9.51
C THR A 142 -25.04 -1.94 10.65
N ASP A 143 -24.96 -0.64 10.91
CA ASP A 143 -24.18 -0.11 12.02
C ASP A 143 -24.74 -0.51 13.38
N LEU A 144 -26.07 -0.57 13.55
CA LEU A 144 -26.67 -1.05 14.81
C LEU A 144 -26.22 -2.48 15.11
N ARG A 145 -26.17 -3.36 14.10
CA ARG A 145 -25.66 -4.73 14.25
C ARG A 145 -24.16 -4.77 14.53
N LEU A 146 -23.38 -3.91 13.89
CA LEU A 146 -21.94 -3.81 14.16
C LEU A 146 -21.67 -3.27 15.57
N ALA A 147 -22.43 -2.29 16.03
CA ALA A 147 -22.35 -1.74 17.39
C ALA A 147 -22.68 -2.81 18.44
N ALA A 148 -23.74 -3.59 18.23
CA ALA A 148 -24.07 -4.71 19.09
C ALA A 148 -22.93 -5.74 19.18
N ARG A 149 -22.28 -6.07 18.05
CA ARG A 149 -21.10 -6.95 18.05
C ARG A 149 -19.93 -6.37 18.85
N ARG A 150 -19.70 -5.05 18.82
CA ARG A 150 -18.65 -4.44 19.64
C ARG A 150 -18.93 -4.53 21.12
N VAL A 151 -20.19 -4.42 21.53
CA VAL A 151 -20.59 -4.66 22.92
C VAL A 151 -20.28 -6.11 23.32
N ASP A 152 -20.54 -7.08 22.44
CA ASP A 152 -20.19 -8.48 22.70
C ASP A 152 -18.67 -8.72 22.76
N GLU A 153 -17.88 -8.06 21.90
CA GLU A 153 -16.42 -8.10 21.98
C GLU A 153 -15.91 -7.51 23.29
N LEU A 154 -16.46 -6.38 23.73
CA LEU A 154 -16.16 -5.74 25.02
C LEU A 154 -16.48 -6.67 26.20
N LYS A 155 -17.61 -7.39 26.14
CA LYS A 155 -18.00 -8.42 27.11
C LYS A 155 -16.97 -9.55 27.19
N VAL A 156 -16.45 -10.01 26.06
CA VAL A 156 -15.50 -11.14 26.00
C VAL A 156 -14.09 -10.73 26.42
N VAL A 157 -13.63 -9.54 26.03
CA VAL A 157 -12.30 -9.04 26.37
C VAL A 157 -12.15 -8.76 27.87
N GLY A 158 -13.23 -8.34 28.54
CA GLY A 158 -13.27 -8.15 29.99
C GLY A 158 -12.33 -7.05 30.48
N ASN A 159 -11.31 -7.42 31.26
CA ASN A 159 -10.43 -6.49 31.98
C ASN A 159 -9.04 -6.31 31.37
N ASP A 160 -8.75 -6.88 30.19
CA ASP A 160 -7.51 -6.56 29.48
C ASP A 160 -7.54 -5.09 29.01
N PRO A 161 -6.66 -4.20 29.54
CA PRO A 161 -6.75 -2.77 29.28
C PRO A 161 -6.45 -2.41 27.83
N VAL A 162 -5.57 -3.17 27.15
CA VAL A 162 -5.15 -2.89 25.78
C VAL A 162 -6.22 -3.35 24.80
N LEU A 163 -6.73 -4.56 24.99
CA LEU A 163 -7.77 -5.09 24.12
C LEU A 163 -9.10 -4.34 24.32
N ARG A 164 -9.40 -3.94 25.56
CA ARG A 164 -10.61 -3.18 25.89
C ARG A 164 -10.61 -1.80 25.27
N SER A 165 -9.47 -1.09 25.27
CA SER A 165 -9.39 0.22 24.62
C SER A 165 -9.62 0.13 23.12
N GLN A 166 -9.04 -0.89 22.46
CA GLN A 166 -9.28 -1.16 21.03
C GLN A 166 -10.75 -1.48 20.73
N ALA A 167 -11.38 -2.32 21.56
CA ALA A 167 -12.79 -2.66 21.42
C ALA A 167 -13.70 -1.44 21.62
N LEU A 168 -13.38 -0.60 22.61
CA LEU A 168 -14.11 0.61 22.94
C LEU A 168 -13.98 1.66 21.84
N GLU A 169 -12.78 1.86 21.30
CA GLU A 169 -12.55 2.77 20.18
C GLU A 169 -13.39 2.37 18.97
N ALA A 170 -13.42 1.08 18.62
CA ALA A 170 -14.23 0.57 17.52
C ALA A 170 -15.75 0.72 17.76
N TYR A 171 -16.20 0.58 19.01
CA TYR A 171 -17.59 0.88 19.40
C TYR A 171 -17.90 2.36 19.22
N LEU A 172 -17.05 3.26 19.73
CA LEU A 172 -17.23 4.71 19.64
C LEU A 172 -17.21 5.20 18.19
N GLU A 173 -16.36 4.64 17.32
CA GLU A 173 -16.37 4.94 15.88
C GLU A 173 -17.74 4.60 15.26
N THR A 174 -18.32 3.46 15.63
CA THR A 174 -19.63 3.01 15.12
C THR A 174 -20.76 3.89 15.66
N ALA A 175 -20.74 4.22 16.95
CA ALA A 175 -21.72 5.11 17.57
C ALA A 175 -21.66 6.54 17.02
N ALA A 176 -20.46 7.07 16.76
CA ALA A 176 -20.28 8.38 16.13
C ALA A 176 -20.88 8.41 14.71
N ARG A 177 -20.72 7.32 13.95
CA ARG A 177 -21.31 7.17 12.61
C ARG A 177 -22.83 7.12 12.66
N LEU A 178 -23.41 6.30 13.52
CA LEU A 178 -24.85 6.24 13.77
C LEU A 178 -25.42 7.62 14.11
N LYS A 179 -24.73 8.36 14.98
CA LYS A 179 -25.13 9.73 15.34
C LYS A 179 -25.14 10.68 14.14
N SER A 180 -24.20 10.52 13.20
CA SER A 180 -24.10 11.36 12.00
C SER A 180 -25.14 11.02 10.91
N GLU A 181 -25.61 9.77 10.87
CA GLU A 181 -26.57 9.27 9.87
C GLU A 181 -28.01 9.24 10.38
N MET A 182 -28.22 9.68 11.62
CA MET A 182 -29.52 9.72 12.26
C MET A 182 -30.45 10.75 11.61
N ASP A 183 -31.65 10.33 11.25
CA ASP A 183 -32.71 11.13 10.64
C ASP A 183 -33.98 11.09 11.51
N PRO A 184 -35.00 11.94 11.26
CA PRO A 184 -36.22 11.95 12.06
C PRO A 184 -37.01 10.64 12.08
N GLU A 185 -36.85 9.78 11.06
CA GLU A 185 -37.59 8.52 10.92
C GLU A 185 -36.96 7.41 11.78
N ASN A 186 -35.62 7.36 11.84
CA ASN A 186 -34.87 6.32 12.56
C ASN A 186 -34.38 6.75 13.95
N LYS A 187 -34.38 8.06 14.27
CA LYS A 187 -33.80 8.61 15.50
C LYS A 187 -34.26 7.93 16.78
N THR A 188 -35.56 7.73 16.95
CA THR A 188 -36.09 7.12 18.18
C THR A 188 -35.56 5.70 18.35
N HIS A 189 -35.54 4.93 17.27
CA HIS A 189 -35.05 3.56 17.28
C HIS A 189 -33.55 3.49 17.56
N VAL A 190 -32.74 4.31 16.88
CA VAL A 190 -31.28 4.35 17.07
C VAL A 190 -30.94 4.73 18.51
N LEU A 191 -31.62 5.73 19.08
CA LEU A 191 -31.38 6.16 20.46
C LEU A 191 -31.77 5.08 21.47
N GLU A 192 -32.89 4.40 21.28
CA GLU A 192 -33.33 3.30 22.15
C GLU A 192 -32.31 2.16 22.17
N VAL A 193 -31.80 1.76 20.99
CA VAL A 193 -30.80 0.70 20.89
C VAL A 193 -29.47 1.12 21.52
N LEU A 194 -29.00 2.35 21.25
CA LEU A 194 -27.76 2.85 21.84
C LEU A 194 -27.86 3.01 23.37
N ASP A 195 -29.01 3.43 23.89
CA ASP A 195 -29.24 3.55 25.34
C ASP A 195 -29.18 2.17 26.02
N SER A 196 -29.82 1.15 25.42
CA SER A 196 -29.71 -0.23 25.88
C SER A 196 -28.26 -0.73 25.86
N GLN A 197 -27.47 -0.40 24.82
CA GLN A 197 -26.06 -0.79 24.73
C GLN A 197 -25.20 -0.10 25.79
N VAL A 198 -25.42 1.19 26.04
CA VAL A 198 -24.74 1.95 27.10
C VAL A 198 -25.08 1.38 28.47
N GLN A 199 -26.35 1.04 28.71
CA GLN A 199 -26.76 0.41 29.96
C GLN A 199 -26.08 -0.95 30.18
N ASP A 200 -25.99 -1.78 29.14
CA ASP A 200 -25.27 -3.05 29.15
C ASP A 200 -23.78 -2.85 29.52
N LEU A 201 -23.12 -1.86 28.91
CA LEU A 201 -21.70 -1.56 29.18
C LEU A 201 -21.49 -0.99 30.59
N ASN A 202 -22.43 -0.19 31.10
CA ASN A 202 -22.38 0.32 32.47
C ASN A 202 -22.52 -0.80 33.51
N GLN A 203 -23.40 -1.78 33.29
CA GLN A 203 -23.53 -2.94 34.17
C GLN A 203 -22.23 -3.75 34.29
N LEU A 204 -21.41 -3.73 33.24
CA LEU A 204 -20.13 -4.42 33.20
C LEU A 204 -18.97 -3.58 33.76
N GLY A 205 -19.23 -2.34 34.21
CA GLY A 205 -18.20 -1.38 34.61
C GLY A 205 -17.24 -1.06 33.47
N ILE A 206 -17.72 -1.13 32.21
CA ILE A 206 -16.89 -0.95 31.02
C ILE A 206 -16.68 0.52 30.68
N LEU A 207 -17.74 1.30 30.79
CA LEU A 207 -17.68 2.75 30.66
C LEU A 207 -17.18 3.35 31.98
N PRO A 208 -16.26 4.33 31.93
CA PRO A 208 -15.98 5.14 33.10
C PRO A 208 -17.28 5.81 33.52
N GLU A 209 -17.72 5.51 34.73
CA GLU A 209 -18.75 6.28 35.43
C GLU A 209 -18.35 7.75 35.30
N GLU A 210 -19.22 8.58 34.72
CA GLU A 210 -18.92 9.98 34.39
C GLU A 210 -18.15 10.59 35.57
N THR A 211 -16.85 10.78 35.38
CA THR A 211 -15.99 11.34 36.42
C THR A 211 -16.60 12.68 36.76
N ASN A 212 -17.05 12.80 38.00
CA ASN A 212 -17.62 14.00 38.57
C ASN A 212 -16.75 15.21 38.13
N PRO A 213 -17.28 16.21 37.43
CA PRO A 213 -16.48 17.30 36.85
C PRO A 213 -15.68 18.13 37.88
N ASP A 214 -15.84 17.86 39.17
CA ASP A 214 -15.10 18.46 40.28
C ASP A 214 -13.76 17.76 40.63
N GLU A 215 -13.43 16.61 40.04
CA GLU A 215 -12.16 15.91 40.32
C GLU A 215 -11.18 16.01 39.14
N LEU A 216 -10.81 17.24 38.78
CA LEU A 216 -9.57 17.49 38.04
C LEU A 216 -8.39 17.21 38.98
N PRO A 217 -7.48 16.28 38.67
CA PRO A 217 -6.20 16.23 39.38
C PRO A 217 -5.48 17.56 39.11
N GLN A 218 -5.25 18.32 40.17
CA GLN A 218 -4.37 19.48 40.12
C GLN A 218 -3.01 19.03 39.59
N PRO A 219 -2.33 19.84 38.76
CA PRO A 219 -0.99 19.52 38.31
C PRO A 219 -0.09 19.44 39.54
N GLU A 220 0.29 18.22 39.93
CA GLU A 220 1.36 18.00 40.89
C GLU A 220 2.61 18.69 40.36
N ASN A 221 3.15 19.59 41.18
CA ASN A 221 4.42 20.26 40.95
C ASN A 221 5.49 19.24 40.53
N PRO A 222 6.34 19.54 39.53
CA PRO A 222 7.42 18.65 39.16
C PRO A 222 8.37 18.46 40.35
N ILE A 223 8.45 17.22 40.82
CA ILE A 223 9.48 16.75 41.73
C ILE A 223 10.84 17.04 41.07
N PRO A 224 11.80 17.69 41.75
CA PRO A 224 13.12 17.92 41.19
C PRO A 224 13.83 16.58 40.97
N THR A 225 14.19 16.32 39.73
CA THR A 225 15.05 15.21 39.32
C THR A 225 16.38 15.28 40.08
N PRO A 226 16.82 14.24 40.79
CA PRO A 226 18.17 14.22 41.32
C PRO A 226 19.16 14.13 40.16
N THR A 227 20.03 15.14 40.10
CA THR A 227 21.23 15.24 39.27
C THR A 227 21.97 13.91 39.16
N ALA A 228 21.98 13.33 37.96
CA ALA A 228 22.86 12.22 37.64
C ALA A 228 24.30 12.75 37.52
N THR A 229 25.14 12.36 38.47
CA THR A 229 26.60 12.49 38.43
C THR A 229 27.16 11.69 37.23
N PRO A 230 28.02 12.27 36.37
CA PRO A 230 28.69 11.50 35.33
C PRO A 230 29.77 10.57 35.94
N PRO A 231 29.90 9.33 35.46
CA PRO A 231 30.96 8.43 35.92
C PRO A 231 32.35 8.86 35.40
N PRO A 232 33.44 8.45 36.08
CA PRO A 232 34.80 8.89 35.77
C PRO A 232 35.33 8.26 34.47
N ILE A 233 36.04 9.09 33.70
CA ILE A 233 36.79 8.75 32.50
C ILE A 233 37.90 7.76 32.87
N LEU A 234 37.92 6.59 32.24
CA LEU A 234 39.04 5.66 32.31
C LEU A 234 39.99 5.92 31.14
N GLU A 235 41.23 6.21 31.47
CA GLU A 235 42.36 6.47 30.57
C GLU A 235 42.87 5.20 29.87
N THR A 236 43.01 5.29 28.54
CA THR A 236 44.10 4.81 27.61
C THR A 236 44.56 3.32 27.62
N PRO A 237 45.04 2.74 26.49
CA PRO A 237 46.34 3.13 25.89
C PRO A 237 46.39 3.24 24.36
N THR A 238 47.12 4.28 23.96
CA THR A 238 47.74 4.61 22.67
C THR A 238 48.59 3.47 22.08
N PRO A 239 48.50 3.15 20.78
CA PRO A 239 49.54 2.38 20.09
C PRO A 239 50.75 3.29 19.70
N PRO A 240 51.99 2.77 19.77
CA PRO A 240 53.22 3.53 19.54
C PRO A 240 53.43 3.95 18.06
N PRO A 241 54.30 4.94 17.81
CA PRO A 241 54.48 5.57 16.51
C PRO A 241 55.40 4.76 15.59
N ILE A 242 55.07 4.70 14.31
CA ILE A 242 55.99 4.26 13.25
C ILE A 242 56.40 5.51 12.48
N ASP A 243 57.67 5.87 12.63
CA ASP A 243 58.33 6.99 11.95
C ASP A 243 58.72 6.58 10.50
N PRO A 244 58.84 7.55 9.58
CA PRO A 244 58.96 7.36 8.15
C PRO A 244 60.43 7.16 7.76
N THR A 245 60.70 6.29 6.80
CA THR A 245 61.78 6.39 5.80
C THR A 245 61.83 5.04 5.09
N ASP A 246 61.24 4.97 3.91
CA ASP A 246 61.89 4.34 2.75
C ASP A 246 61.12 4.77 1.50
N LEU A 247 61.62 5.84 0.91
CA LEU A 247 61.42 6.19 -0.50
C LEU A 247 62.54 5.47 -1.28
N PRO A 248 62.25 4.89 -2.45
CA PRO A 248 62.44 5.65 -3.69
C PRO A 248 61.23 5.46 -4.63
N GLU A 249 60.53 6.49 -5.07
CA GLU A 249 60.82 7.46 -6.14
C GLU A 249 61.22 6.87 -7.51
N ALA A 250 60.37 7.21 -8.51
CA ALA A 250 60.62 7.40 -9.95
C ALA A 250 60.87 6.15 -10.85
N THR A 251 60.31 5.94 -12.06
CA THR A 251 59.31 6.60 -12.96
C THR A 251 59.04 5.58 -14.12
N PRO A 252 58.53 5.96 -15.31
CA PRO A 252 57.25 5.57 -15.93
C PRO A 252 57.36 4.42 -16.96
N THR A 253 56.24 3.93 -17.52
CA THR A 253 56.13 3.56 -18.96
C THR A 253 54.68 3.27 -19.34
N ASP A 254 54.19 4.13 -20.24
CA ASP A 254 53.27 3.96 -21.38
C ASP A 254 52.07 2.98 -21.40
N LEU A 255 50.97 3.58 -21.85
CA LEU A 255 49.77 3.02 -22.47
C LEU A 255 50.07 1.88 -23.48
N PRO A 256 49.10 1.00 -23.74
CA PRO A 256 48.31 1.25 -24.94
C PRO A 256 46.79 1.05 -24.78
N ILE A 257 46.09 1.94 -25.47
CA ILE A 257 44.71 1.86 -25.92
C ILE A 257 44.52 0.56 -26.73
N THR A 258 43.53 -0.26 -26.39
CA THR A 258 42.88 -1.13 -27.38
C THR A 258 41.43 -1.42 -26.96
N SER A 259 40.48 -0.90 -27.75
CA SER A 259 39.08 -1.31 -27.74
C SER A 259 38.92 -2.71 -28.33
N PRO A 260 38.00 -3.55 -27.82
CA PRO A 260 37.39 -4.58 -28.63
C PRO A 260 35.95 -4.21 -29.01
N GLU A 261 35.79 -4.02 -30.31
CA GLU A 261 34.54 -4.05 -31.07
C GLU A 261 33.91 -5.44 -30.95
N VAL A 262 32.67 -5.52 -30.46
CA VAL A 262 31.92 -6.77 -30.36
C VAL A 262 30.79 -6.76 -31.38
N THR A 263 30.99 -7.48 -32.47
CA THR A 263 29.96 -7.86 -33.44
C THR A 263 29.22 -9.10 -32.92
N PRO A 264 27.87 -9.11 -32.83
CA PRO A 264 27.15 -10.31 -32.41
C PRO A 264 26.96 -11.28 -33.58
N THR A 265 27.50 -12.50 -33.43
CA THR A 265 27.22 -13.65 -34.31
C THR A 265 25.88 -14.27 -33.93
N ILE A 266 24.96 -14.31 -34.89
CA ILE A 266 23.65 -14.99 -34.77
C ILE A 266 23.87 -16.49 -34.97
N GLN A 267 23.55 -17.28 -33.94
CA GLN A 267 23.54 -18.74 -34.00
C GLN A 267 22.10 -19.25 -34.00
N ALA A 268 21.70 -19.91 -35.08
CA ALA A 268 20.38 -20.53 -35.23
C ALA A 268 20.28 -21.82 -34.39
N PRO A 269 19.14 -22.12 -33.73
CA PRO A 269 18.96 -23.40 -33.04
C PRO A 269 18.49 -24.51 -33.98
N SER A 270 19.19 -25.63 -33.93
CA SER A 270 18.85 -26.93 -34.53
C SER A 270 17.56 -27.55 -34.00
N GLU A 271 17.00 -28.40 -34.87
CA GLU A 271 15.84 -29.27 -34.76
C GLU A 271 15.76 -30.09 -33.46
N ILE A 272 14.52 -30.23 -32.94
CA ILE A 272 14.14 -31.21 -31.91
C ILE A 272 13.21 -32.24 -32.57
N PRO A 273 13.44 -33.56 -32.38
CA PRO A 273 12.66 -34.63 -33.00
C PRO A 273 11.30 -34.90 -32.29
N PRO A 274 10.35 -35.61 -32.94
CA PRO A 274 8.98 -35.78 -32.44
C PRO A 274 8.79 -37.12 -31.71
N THR A 275 8.26 -37.11 -30.49
CA THR A 275 7.83 -38.31 -29.74
C THR A 275 7.04 -37.78 -28.51
N LEU A 276 5.88 -38.23 -28.03
CA LEU A 276 5.10 -39.47 -28.16
C LEU A 276 3.62 -39.11 -27.86
N GLN A 277 2.71 -39.75 -28.58
CA GLN A 277 1.27 -39.67 -28.44
C GLN A 277 0.84 -40.66 -27.33
N VAL A 278 0.15 -40.19 -26.28
CA VAL A 278 -0.50 -41.05 -25.28
C VAL A 278 -1.93 -40.55 -25.04
N SER A 279 -2.88 -41.36 -25.48
CA SER A 279 -4.25 -41.50 -24.97
C SER A 279 -4.31 -42.91 -24.33
N PRO A 280 -5.35 -43.35 -23.61
CA PRO A 280 -6.59 -42.70 -23.13
C PRO A 280 -6.83 -42.99 -21.62
N GLU A 281 -7.93 -42.56 -21.02
CA GLU A 281 -8.74 -43.44 -20.13
C GLU A 281 -10.07 -42.75 -19.78
N ILE A 282 -11.15 -43.51 -19.94
CA ILE A 282 -12.55 -43.16 -19.72
C ILE A 282 -12.92 -43.61 -18.31
N ILE A 283 -13.57 -42.76 -17.52
CA ILE A 283 -14.21 -43.17 -16.25
C ILE A 283 -15.72 -42.90 -16.35
N PRO A 284 -16.59 -43.86 -15.98
CA PRO A 284 -18.02 -43.83 -16.26
C PRO A 284 -18.83 -42.96 -15.28
N ALA A 285 -20.00 -42.55 -15.77
CA ALA A 285 -21.01 -41.77 -15.07
C ALA A 285 -21.67 -42.56 -13.91
N ILE A 286 -21.91 -41.87 -12.80
CA ILE A 286 -22.76 -42.35 -11.70
C ILE A 286 -24.12 -41.70 -11.87
N GLU A 287 -25.14 -42.52 -12.13
CA GLU A 287 -26.55 -42.13 -12.11
C GLU A 287 -27.01 -41.92 -10.67
N THR A 288 -27.57 -40.75 -10.37
CA THR A 288 -28.26 -40.47 -9.09
C THR A 288 -29.76 -40.56 -9.30
N HIS A 289 -30.38 -41.47 -8.54
CA HIS A 289 -31.83 -41.67 -8.48
C HIS A 289 -32.51 -40.48 -7.79
N THR A 290 -33.43 -39.84 -8.51
CA THR A 290 -34.38 -38.84 -7.98
C THR A 290 -35.51 -39.56 -7.25
N SER A 291 -35.62 -39.33 -5.94
CA SER A 291 -36.79 -39.72 -5.14
C SER A 291 -37.69 -38.50 -4.91
N THR A 292 -38.88 -38.55 -5.49
CA THR A 292 -39.99 -37.62 -5.25
C THR A 292 -40.65 -37.93 -3.89
N PRO A 293 -41.08 -36.94 -3.10
CA PRO A 293 -42.02 -37.19 -2.02
C PRO A 293 -43.46 -37.03 -2.52
N GLN A 294 -44.30 -38.03 -2.24
CA GLN A 294 -45.76 -37.93 -2.27
C GLN A 294 -46.27 -37.46 -0.91
N THR A 295 -47.38 -36.71 -0.98
CA THR A 295 -48.36 -36.31 0.05
C THR A 295 -47.95 -35.29 1.09
#